data_AF-A0A924C825-F1
#
_entry.id   AF-A0A924C825-F1
#
_cell.length_a   1.000
_cell.length_b   1.000
_cell.length_c   1.000
_cell.angle_alpha   90.00
_cell.angle_beta   90.00
_cell.angle_gamma   90.00
#
_symmetry.space_group_name_H-M   'P 1'
#
loop_
_entity.id
_entity.type
_entity.pdbx_description
1 polymer ?
#
loop_
_entity_poly.entity_id
_entity_poly.type
_entity_poly.pdbx_seq_one_letter_code
_entity_poly.pdbx_strand_id
1 'polypeptide(L)'
;MPLVQNIADKESFRDAVATISKDGKRNYIHPKKPSGKFYNLRSWFSIVYLVVFFTLPFIKVNGAPLLMINIIERKFILFGLIFWPQDFFIFGIGMVTFIVFIILFTVVFGRIFCGWACPQTIFMEMVFRKIEYWIDGDATQQKQLKAMPWNAKKIKKRAIKFILFFSISFIIANFFLAYLISMDELIGDITNPAAHIGTLASLLTFTTIFFFVYWWFREQVCIVVCPYGRLQGVLLDKNSIVVAYDRLRGEPRGKLVKQHNPHDDGHEKCAGCKGSGSCKSLAAQFVPAIKTADCIDCYACVRVCPTGIDIRNGTQLECINCTACMVACGAIMTSIHQPIGLIRYASE
;
A
#
# COMPACT_ATOMS: atom_id res chain seq x y z
N MET A 1 15.54 16.19 32.11
CA MET A 1 16.40 15.36 31.23
C MET A 1 15.73 14.19 30.49
N PRO A 2 14.54 13.64 30.84
CA PRO A 2 13.91 12.56 30.06
C PRO A 2 13.09 13.05 28.83
N LEU A 3 12.82 14.35 28.74
CA LEU A 3 12.09 14.96 27.62
C LEU A 3 12.95 15.09 26.35
N VAL A 4 14.26 15.31 26.49
CA VAL A 4 15.17 15.54 25.35
C VAL A 4 15.47 14.24 24.59
N GLN A 5 15.63 13.13 25.30
CA GLN A 5 15.84 11.80 24.69
C GLN A 5 14.62 11.34 23.89
N ASN A 6 13.41 11.63 24.40
CA ASN A 6 12.16 11.37 23.70
C ASN A 6 11.96 12.22 22.43
N ILE A 7 12.68 13.34 22.27
CA ILE A 7 12.61 14.19 21.07
C ILE A 7 13.65 13.72 20.05
N ALA A 8 14.87 13.37 20.48
CA ALA A 8 15.92 12.87 19.61
C ALA A 8 15.54 11.54 18.91
N ASP A 9 14.89 10.61 19.62
CA ASP A 9 14.37 9.37 19.01
C ASP A 9 13.15 9.63 18.09
N LYS A 10 12.45 10.75 18.28
CA LYS A 10 11.30 11.17 17.45
C LYS A 10 11.70 11.91 16.16
N GLU A 11 12.94 12.36 16.00
CA GLU A 11 13.38 12.90 14.70
C GLU A 11 14.09 11.84 13.86
N SER A 12 14.76 10.87 14.49
CA SER A 12 15.48 9.78 13.80
C SER A 12 14.62 8.95 12.84
N PHE A 13 13.32 8.80 13.07
CA PHE A 13 12.46 8.01 12.17
C PHE A 13 12.13 8.72 10.85
N ARG A 14 12.31 10.04 10.77
CA ARG A 14 12.12 10.83 9.53
C ARG A 14 13.34 10.75 8.61
N ASP A 15 14.51 10.47 9.18
CA ASP A 15 15.79 10.41 8.48
C ASP A 15 16.16 9.00 8.00
N ALA A 16 15.35 7.98 8.34
CA ALA A 16 15.62 6.58 8.00
C ALA A 16 14.48 5.98 7.16
N VAL A 17 14.84 5.43 5.99
CA VAL A 17 13.89 4.74 5.11
C VAL A 17 13.60 3.33 5.63
N ALA A 18 12.33 2.99 5.88
CA ALA A 18 11.96 1.71 6.51
C ALA A 18 12.43 0.45 5.74
N THR A 19 12.64 0.57 4.43
CA THR A 19 13.14 -0.52 3.56
C THR A 19 14.68 -0.66 3.54
N ILE A 20 15.42 0.20 4.23
CA ILE A 20 16.90 0.20 4.24
C ILE A 20 17.37 0.02 5.69
N SER A 21 18.21 -0.99 5.94
CA SER A 21 18.80 -1.19 7.27
C SER A 21 19.80 -0.08 7.59
N LYS A 22 20.16 0.09 8.87
CA LYS A 22 21.20 1.04 9.30
C LYS A 22 22.56 0.79 8.60
N ASP A 23 22.81 -0.45 8.18
CA ASP A 23 23.99 -0.86 7.42
C ASP A 23 23.87 -0.67 5.89
N GLY A 24 22.81 0.00 5.42
CA GLY A 24 22.55 0.24 3.99
C GLY A 24 22.02 -0.95 3.19
N LYS A 25 21.71 -2.09 3.84
CA LYS A 25 21.18 -3.28 3.17
C LYS A 25 19.66 -3.21 3.00
N ARG A 26 19.14 -3.69 1.87
CA ARG A 26 17.69 -3.75 1.62
C ARG A 26 17.00 -4.72 2.56
N ASN A 27 15.99 -4.23 3.28
CA ASN A 27 15.09 -5.03 4.09
C ASN A 27 13.87 -5.47 3.26
N TYR A 28 13.68 -6.79 3.12
CA TYR A 28 12.53 -7.34 2.39
C TYR A 28 11.30 -7.39 3.30
N ILE A 29 10.27 -6.64 2.92
CA ILE A 29 9.03 -6.56 3.67
C ILE A 29 8.09 -7.66 3.19
N HIS A 30 7.50 -8.38 4.14
CA HIS A 30 6.46 -9.38 3.91
C HIS A 30 5.18 -8.94 4.62
N PRO A 31 4.33 -8.12 3.97
CA PRO A 31 3.12 -7.58 4.59
C PRO A 31 2.11 -8.69 4.86
N LYS A 32 1.54 -8.69 6.07
CA LYS A 32 0.41 -9.58 6.41
C LYS A 32 -0.81 -9.23 5.56
N LYS A 33 -1.56 -10.22 5.11
CA LYS A 33 -2.78 -10.00 4.33
C LYS A 33 -3.82 -9.20 5.14
N PRO A 34 -4.22 -7.98 4.70
CA PRO A 34 -5.30 -7.25 5.35
C PRO A 34 -6.68 -7.87 5.06
N SER A 35 -7.64 -7.67 5.97
CA SER A 35 -9.05 -8.05 5.80
C SER A 35 -9.97 -6.99 6.40
N GLY A 36 -11.00 -6.55 5.67
CA GLY A 36 -11.99 -5.59 6.17
C GLY A 36 -12.61 -4.71 5.09
N LYS A 37 -13.50 -3.80 5.50
CA LYS A 37 -14.33 -2.98 4.58
C LYS A 37 -13.51 -2.17 3.57
N PHE A 38 -12.53 -1.37 4.02
CA PHE A 38 -11.70 -0.57 3.12
C PHE A 38 -10.82 -1.42 2.19
N TYR A 39 -10.37 -2.59 2.63
CA TYR A 39 -9.64 -3.52 1.76
C TYR A 39 -10.55 -4.09 0.65
N ASN A 40 -11.79 -4.42 0.99
CA ASN A 40 -12.79 -4.91 0.03
C ASN A 40 -13.20 -3.80 -0.96
N LEU A 41 -13.42 -2.57 -0.47
CA LEU A 41 -13.73 -1.42 -1.31
C LEU A 41 -12.59 -1.12 -2.28
N ARG A 42 -11.34 -1.13 -1.80
CA ARG A 42 -10.15 -0.97 -2.65
C ARG A 42 -10.05 -2.10 -3.67
N SER A 43 -10.33 -3.34 -3.26
CA SER A 43 -10.33 -4.48 -4.17
C SER A 43 -11.38 -4.33 -5.28
N TRP A 44 -12.58 -3.87 -4.94
CA TRP A 44 -13.64 -3.61 -5.92
C TRP A 44 -13.25 -2.49 -6.88
N PHE A 45 -12.75 -1.37 -6.37
CA PHE A 45 -12.26 -0.26 -7.19
C PHE A 45 -11.16 -0.72 -8.16
N SER A 46 -10.22 -1.55 -7.69
CA SER A 46 -9.18 -2.11 -8.55
C SER A 46 -9.71 -3.08 -9.61
N ILE A 47 -10.77 -3.84 -9.32
CA ILE A 47 -11.43 -4.69 -10.33
C ILE A 47 -12.03 -3.80 -11.42
N VAL A 48 -12.78 -2.75 -11.05
CA VAL A 48 -13.34 -1.79 -12.01
C VAL A 48 -12.23 -1.17 -12.85
N TYR A 49 -11.14 -0.72 -12.21
CA TYR A 49 -9.98 -0.16 -12.90
C TYR A 49 -9.38 -1.14 -13.92
N LEU A 50 -9.16 -2.40 -13.53
CA LEU A 50 -8.58 -3.41 -14.42
C LEU A 50 -9.53 -3.76 -15.57
N VAL A 51 -10.84 -3.87 -15.32
CA VAL A 51 -11.84 -4.09 -16.37
C VAL A 51 -11.80 -2.94 -17.37
N VAL A 52 -11.82 -1.69 -16.90
CA VAL A 52 -11.68 -0.52 -17.78
C VAL A 52 -10.37 -0.59 -18.55
N PHE A 53 -9.23 -0.85 -17.88
CA PHE A 53 -7.92 -0.92 -18.52
C PHE A 53 -7.85 -1.96 -19.65
N PHE A 54 -8.46 -3.14 -19.46
CA PHE A 54 -8.45 -4.21 -20.48
C PHE A 54 -9.53 -4.02 -21.56
N THR A 55 -10.63 -3.32 -21.28
CA THR A 55 -11.73 -3.17 -22.23
C THR A 55 -11.60 -1.93 -23.11
N LEU A 56 -11.04 -0.84 -22.58
CA LEU A 56 -10.97 0.46 -23.24
C LEU A 56 -10.26 0.41 -24.61
N PRO A 57 -9.14 -0.34 -24.81
CA PRO A 57 -8.50 -0.43 -26.13
C PRO A 57 -9.36 -1.08 -27.23
N PHE A 58 -10.40 -1.84 -26.86
CA PHE A 58 -11.32 -2.45 -27.82
C PHE A 58 -12.45 -1.51 -28.23
N ILE A 59 -12.73 -0.48 -27.44
CA ILE A 59 -13.82 0.45 -27.72
C ILE A 59 -13.37 1.42 -28.81
N LYS A 60 -14.17 1.51 -29.88
CA LYS A 60 -13.97 2.45 -30.98
C LYS A 60 -15.16 3.39 -31.08
N VAL A 61 -14.87 4.65 -31.36
CA VAL A 61 -15.88 5.67 -31.61
C VAL A 61 -15.54 6.30 -32.96
N ASN A 62 -16.51 6.31 -33.88
CA ASN A 62 -16.34 6.83 -35.25
C ASN A 62 -15.20 6.17 -36.05
N GLY A 63 -14.95 4.87 -35.82
CA GLY A 63 -13.88 4.12 -36.50
C GLY A 63 -12.48 4.33 -35.93
N ALA A 64 -12.31 5.27 -34.98
CA ALA A 64 -11.06 5.51 -34.27
C ALA A 64 -11.07 4.85 -32.88
N PRO A 65 -9.91 4.39 -32.35
CA PRO A 65 -9.81 3.90 -30.98
C PRO A 65 -10.20 4.98 -29.97
N LEU A 66 -10.86 4.60 -28.87
CA LEU A 66 -11.30 5.56 -27.85
C LEU A 66 -10.12 6.33 -27.25
N LEU A 67 -8.99 5.67 -27.01
CA LEU A 67 -7.78 6.30 -26.51
C LEU A 67 -6.56 5.70 -27.22
N MET A 68 -5.79 6.55 -27.88
CA MET A 68 -4.53 6.19 -28.51
C MET A 68 -3.52 7.34 -28.35
N ILE A 69 -2.34 7.01 -27.85
CA ILE A 69 -1.25 7.96 -27.64
C ILE A 69 -0.07 7.48 -28.46
N ASN A 70 -0.13 7.67 -29.79
CA ASN A 70 0.96 7.29 -30.66
C ASN A 70 2.01 8.41 -30.72
N ILE A 71 3.04 8.28 -29.88
CA ILE A 71 4.14 9.25 -29.80
C ILE A 71 5.02 9.21 -31.06
N ILE A 72 5.16 8.04 -31.67
CA ILE A 72 6.03 7.83 -32.84
C ILE A 72 5.48 8.58 -34.06
N GLU A 73 4.18 8.45 -34.31
CA GLU A 73 3.51 9.08 -35.44
C GLU A 73 2.90 10.45 -35.10
N ARG A 74 3.00 10.89 -33.84
CA ARG A 74 2.38 12.12 -33.31
C ARG A 74 0.87 12.18 -33.54
N LYS A 75 0.21 11.01 -33.45
CA LYS A 75 -1.25 10.87 -33.56
C LYS A 75 -1.83 10.64 -32.17
N PHE A 76 -2.56 11.62 -31.66
CA PHE A 76 -3.24 11.54 -30.38
C PHE A 76 -4.74 11.46 -30.63
N ILE A 77 -5.36 10.37 -30.19
CA ILE A 77 -6.81 10.19 -30.27
C ILE A 77 -7.33 10.09 -28.84
N LEU A 78 -8.17 11.04 -28.45
CA LEU A 78 -8.81 11.07 -27.14
C LEU A 78 -10.33 11.09 -27.35
N PHE A 79 -11.03 10.14 -26.75
CA PHE A 79 -12.48 9.94 -26.88
C PHE A 79 -12.96 9.79 -28.34
N GLY A 80 -12.13 9.20 -29.21
CA GLY A 80 -12.42 9.06 -30.65
C GLY A 80 -12.28 10.34 -31.47
N LEU A 81 -11.82 11.44 -30.86
CA LEU A 81 -11.47 12.68 -31.57
C LEU A 81 -9.97 12.70 -31.85
N ILE A 82 -9.61 13.01 -33.09
CA ILE A 82 -8.22 13.10 -33.54
C ILE A 82 -7.71 14.50 -33.21
N PHE A 83 -6.73 14.59 -32.32
CA PHE A 83 -6.05 15.83 -31.98
C PHE A 83 -4.85 16.02 -32.90
N TRP A 84 -4.92 17.04 -33.74
CA TRP A 84 -3.79 17.44 -34.59
C TRP A 84 -2.87 18.41 -33.85
N PRO A 85 -1.60 18.55 -34.26
CA PRO A 85 -0.67 19.52 -33.66
C PRO A 85 -1.16 20.98 -33.68
N GLN A 86 -2.07 21.33 -34.59
CA GLN A 86 -2.70 22.65 -34.65
C GLN A 86 -3.69 22.91 -33.50
N ASP A 87 -4.26 21.85 -32.90
CA ASP A 87 -5.17 21.92 -31.75
C ASP A 87 -4.42 21.92 -30.40
N PHE A 88 -3.11 22.14 -30.43
CA PHE A 88 -2.25 22.10 -29.24
C PHE A 88 -2.68 23.11 -28.16
N PHE A 89 -3.37 24.20 -28.53
CA PHE A 89 -3.89 25.16 -27.54
C PHE A 89 -5.01 24.55 -26.67
N ILE A 90 -5.94 23.80 -27.27
CA ILE A 90 -7.01 23.08 -26.54
C ILE A 90 -6.37 22.03 -25.63
N PHE A 91 -5.39 21.31 -26.15
CA PHE A 91 -4.62 20.34 -25.38
C PHE A 91 -3.87 21.02 -24.21
N GLY A 92 -3.23 22.17 -24.44
CA GLY A 92 -2.50 22.93 -23.44
C GLY A 92 -3.38 23.44 -22.32
N ILE A 93 -4.53 24.06 -22.63
CA ILE A 93 -5.50 24.48 -21.61
C ILE A 93 -6.02 23.28 -20.82
N GLY A 94 -6.35 22.19 -21.51
CA GLY A 94 -6.78 20.94 -20.88
C GLY A 94 -5.73 20.39 -19.91
N MET A 95 -4.46 20.36 -20.33
CA MET A 95 -3.34 19.91 -19.52
C MET A 95 -3.11 20.80 -18.29
N VAL A 96 -3.14 22.13 -18.45
CA VAL A 96 -3.00 23.06 -17.33
C VAL A 96 -4.15 22.90 -16.34
N THR A 97 -5.38 22.84 -16.84
CA THR A 97 -6.58 22.63 -16.00
C THR A 97 -6.49 21.31 -15.23
N PHE A 98 -6.06 20.24 -15.90
CA PHE A 98 -5.87 18.93 -15.28
C PHE A 98 -4.77 18.94 -14.22
N ILE A 99 -3.63 19.61 -14.48
CA ILE A 99 -2.54 19.75 -13.51
C ILE A 99 -3.02 20.53 -12.27
N VAL A 100 -3.69 21.67 -12.46
CA VAL A 100 -4.24 22.47 -11.36
C VAL A 100 -5.24 21.65 -10.54
N PHE A 101 -6.12 20.91 -11.21
CA PHE A 101 -7.06 19.99 -10.55
C PHE A 101 -6.33 18.94 -9.70
N ILE A 102 -5.30 18.29 -10.25
CA ILE A 102 -4.49 17.32 -9.49
C ILE A 102 -3.86 18.00 -8.28
N ILE A 103 -3.24 19.16 -8.45
CA ILE A 103 -2.58 19.87 -7.34
C ILE A 103 -3.60 20.16 -6.23
N LEU A 104 -4.74 20.77 -6.55
CA LEU A 104 -5.79 21.07 -5.58
C LEU A 104 -6.31 19.80 -4.89
N PHE A 105 -6.59 18.75 -5.66
CA PHE A 105 -7.01 17.46 -5.13
C PHE A 105 -5.97 16.89 -4.15
N THR A 106 -4.67 16.99 -4.49
CA THR A 106 -3.60 16.49 -3.63
C THR A 106 -3.40 17.30 -2.36
N VAL A 107 -3.64 18.61 -2.39
CA VAL A 107 -3.57 19.44 -1.17
C VAL A 107 -4.68 19.05 -0.20
N VAL A 108 -5.89 18.75 -0.69
CA VAL A 108 -7.04 18.39 0.15
C VAL A 108 -6.97 16.93 0.62
N PHE A 109 -6.78 16.00 -0.30
CA PHE A 109 -6.86 14.55 -0.05
C PHE A 109 -5.50 13.86 0.09
N GLY A 110 -4.42 14.64 0.06
CA GLY A 110 -3.06 14.14 0.24
C GLY A 110 -2.71 13.02 -0.75
N ARG A 111 -2.22 11.92 -0.20
CA ARG A 111 -1.72 10.75 -0.96
C ARG A 111 -2.77 9.67 -1.21
N ILE A 112 -4.06 9.99 -1.12
CA ILE A 112 -5.14 9.01 -1.38
C ILE A 112 -4.98 8.38 -2.77
N PHE A 113 -4.61 9.17 -3.79
CA PHE A 113 -4.35 8.65 -5.14
C PHE A 113 -3.29 7.53 -5.16
N CYS A 114 -2.16 7.73 -4.46
CA CYS A 114 -1.07 6.76 -4.38
C CYS A 114 -1.49 5.40 -3.80
N GLY A 115 -2.43 5.41 -2.86
CA GLY A 115 -2.91 4.21 -2.17
C GLY A 115 -4.04 3.48 -2.90
N TRP A 116 -4.86 4.21 -3.65
CA TRP A 116 -6.13 3.71 -4.20
C TRP A 116 -6.14 3.58 -5.72
N ALA A 117 -5.63 4.59 -6.44
CA ALA A 117 -5.78 4.71 -7.90
C ALA A 117 -4.45 4.57 -8.66
N CYS A 118 -3.31 4.69 -7.98
CA CYS A 118 -2.01 4.57 -8.61
C CYS A 118 -1.86 3.21 -9.32
N PRO A 119 -1.56 3.20 -10.64
CA PRO A 119 -1.44 1.95 -11.40
C PRO A 119 -0.42 1.00 -10.80
N GLN A 120 0.73 1.53 -10.37
CA GLN A 120 1.78 0.76 -9.71
C GLN A 120 1.26 0.04 -8.47
N THR A 121 0.52 0.74 -7.61
CA THR A 121 -0.05 0.16 -6.38
C THR A 121 -1.14 -0.85 -6.72
N ILE A 122 -2.01 -0.59 -7.71
CA ILE A 122 -3.09 -1.52 -8.12
C ILE A 122 -2.50 -2.83 -8.62
N PHE A 123 -1.60 -2.80 -9.60
CA PHE A 123 -0.98 -4.01 -10.13
C PHE A 123 -0.21 -4.75 -9.04
N MET A 124 0.58 -4.04 -8.24
CA MET A 124 1.39 -4.66 -7.20
C MET A 124 0.51 -5.31 -6.11
N GLU A 125 -0.43 -4.58 -5.52
CA GLU A 125 -1.23 -5.03 -4.37
C GLU A 125 -2.35 -6.01 -4.75
N MET A 126 -3.03 -5.77 -5.88
CA MET A 126 -4.25 -6.49 -6.22
C MET A 126 -4.02 -7.62 -7.21
N VAL A 127 -2.98 -7.54 -8.05
CA VAL A 127 -2.64 -8.61 -8.99
C VAL A 127 -1.51 -9.45 -8.42
N PHE A 128 -0.28 -8.91 -8.41
CA PHE A 128 0.92 -9.67 -8.08
C PHE A 128 0.92 -10.18 -6.63
N ARG A 129 0.49 -9.36 -5.66
CA ARG A 129 0.50 -9.78 -4.26
C ARG A 129 -0.59 -10.78 -3.92
N LYS A 130 -1.77 -10.73 -4.55
CA LYS A 130 -2.80 -11.77 -4.37
C LYS A 130 -2.31 -13.13 -4.88
N ILE A 131 -1.61 -13.14 -6.01
CA ILE A 131 -0.97 -14.34 -6.56
C ILE A 131 0.14 -14.83 -5.62
N GLU A 132 0.96 -13.92 -5.08
CA GLU A 132 1.97 -14.29 -4.09
C GLU A 132 1.36 -14.88 -2.83
N TYR A 133 0.27 -14.32 -2.30
CA TYR A 133 -0.46 -14.90 -1.17
C TYR A 133 -1.06 -16.27 -1.49
N TRP A 134 -1.49 -16.50 -2.73
CA TRP A 134 -2.02 -17.79 -3.16
C TRP A 134 -0.94 -18.88 -3.24
N ILE A 135 0.28 -18.54 -3.70
CA ILE A 135 1.38 -19.50 -3.87
C ILE A 135 2.22 -19.66 -2.60
N ASP A 136 2.73 -18.54 -2.07
CA ASP A 136 3.71 -18.51 -0.98
C ASP A 136 3.03 -18.42 0.40
N GLY A 137 1.76 -18.02 0.45
CA GLY A 137 0.99 -17.88 1.70
C GLY A 137 1.13 -16.51 2.36
N ASP A 138 0.63 -16.39 3.59
CA ASP A 138 0.71 -15.15 4.39
C ASP A 138 2.14 -14.90 4.91
N ALA A 139 2.39 -13.72 5.48
CA ALA A 139 3.73 -13.23 5.87
C ALA A 139 4.60 -14.26 6.63
N THR A 140 4.02 -15.01 7.58
CA THR A 140 4.77 -16.04 8.33
C THR A 140 5.22 -17.19 7.43
N GLN A 141 4.35 -17.65 6.54
CA GLN A 141 4.65 -18.73 5.60
C GLN A 141 5.70 -18.29 4.57
N GLN A 142 5.65 -17.04 4.12
CA GLN A 142 6.68 -16.47 3.24
C GLN A 142 8.06 -16.44 3.89
N LYS A 143 8.13 -16.02 5.16
CA LYS A 143 9.38 -16.02 5.95
C LYS A 143 9.92 -17.44 6.13
N GLN A 144 9.06 -18.40 6.49
CA GLN A 144 9.45 -19.80 6.61
C GLN A 144 9.93 -20.38 5.27
N LEU A 145 9.24 -20.11 4.16
CA LEU A 145 9.62 -20.56 2.83
C LEU A 145 10.96 -19.97 2.37
N LYS A 146 11.28 -18.74 2.79
CA LYS A 146 12.57 -18.10 2.51
C LYS A 146 13.70 -18.80 3.27
N ALA A 147 13.50 -19.08 4.57
CA ALA A 147 14.47 -19.73 5.45
C ALA A 147 14.69 -21.23 5.15
N MET A 148 13.70 -21.91 4.58
CA MET A 148 13.79 -23.33 4.21
C MET A 148 14.90 -23.57 3.16
N PRO A 149 15.67 -24.67 3.24
CA PRO A 149 16.63 -25.05 2.19
C PRO A 149 15.94 -25.31 0.83
N TRP A 150 16.73 -25.35 -0.24
CA TRP A 150 16.23 -25.64 -1.59
C TRP A 150 15.74 -27.10 -1.66
N ASN A 151 14.42 -27.27 -1.53
CA ASN A 151 13.72 -28.55 -1.69
C ASN A 151 12.78 -28.48 -2.91
N ALA A 152 12.37 -29.62 -3.47
CA ALA A 152 11.44 -29.75 -4.59
C ALA A 152 10.16 -28.90 -4.40
N LYS A 153 9.62 -28.86 -3.18
CA LYS A 153 8.46 -28.00 -2.83
C LYS A 153 8.76 -26.50 -3.01
N LYS A 154 9.95 -26.04 -2.59
CA LYS A 154 10.37 -24.64 -2.73
C LYS A 154 10.60 -24.29 -4.20
N ILE A 155 11.27 -25.16 -4.94
CA ILE A 155 11.54 -24.98 -6.38
C ILE A 155 10.22 -24.89 -7.15
N LYS A 156 9.28 -25.82 -6.93
CA LYS A 156 7.96 -25.79 -7.59
C LYS A 156 7.22 -24.47 -7.33
N LYS A 157 7.16 -24.00 -6.08
CA LYS A 157 6.52 -22.73 -5.74
C LYS A 157 7.20 -21.53 -6.43
N ARG A 158 8.54 -21.51 -6.47
CA ARG A 158 9.29 -20.43 -7.13
C ARG A 158 9.11 -20.44 -8.65
N ALA A 159 9.13 -21.61 -9.28
CA ALA A 159 8.90 -21.77 -10.71
C ALA A 159 7.48 -21.34 -11.11
N ILE A 160 6.46 -21.80 -10.38
CA ILE A 160 5.06 -21.38 -10.63
C ILE A 160 4.92 -19.86 -10.47
N LYS A 161 5.52 -19.27 -9.43
CA LYS A 161 5.46 -17.82 -9.23
C LYS A 161 6.13 -17.07 -10.38
N PHE A 162 7.30 -17.52 -10.82
CA PHE A 162 8.03 -16.91 -11.94
C PHE A 162 7.19 -16.96 -13.22
N ILE A 163 6.67 -18.13 -13.58
CA ILE A 163 5.85 -18.32 -14.80
C ILE A 163 4.62 -17.43 -14.75
N LEU A 164 3.85 -17.44 -13.66
CA LEU A 164 2.65 -16.61 -13.55
C LEU A 164 2.96 -15.11 -13.58
N PHE A 165 4.03 -14.67 -12.91
CA PHE A 165 4.42 -13.27 -12.92
C PHE A 165 4.85 -12.82 -14.32
N PHE A 166 5.61 -13.67 -15.04
CA PHE A 166 6.02 -13.38 -16.40
C PHE A 166 4.83 -13.35 -17.37
N SER A 167 3.96 -14.37 -17.33
CA SER A 167 2.75 -14.42 -18.18
C SER A 167 1.84 -13.22 -17.98
N ILE A 168 1.61 -12.80 -16.73
CA ILE A 168 0.77 -11.63 -16.44
C ILE A 168 1.45 -10.34 -16.88
N SER A 169 2.77 -10.22 -16.68
CA SER A 169 3.54 -9.08 -17.16
C SER A 169 3.46 -8.96 -18.68
N PHE A 170 3.54 -10.09 -19.39
CA PHE A 170 3.39 -10.15 -20.85
C PHE A 170 1.99 -9.72 -21.29
N ILE A 171 0.93 -10.21 -20.65
CA ILE A 171 -0.45 -9.78 -20.95
C ILE A 171 -0.58 -8.27 -20.75
N ILE A 172 -0.16 -7.75 -19.60
CA ILE A 172 -0.26 -6.32 -19.31
C ILE A 172 0.55 -5.49 -20.31
N ALA A 173 1.75 -5.93 -20.68
CA ALA A 173 2.58 -5.24 -21.68
C ALA A 173 1.92 -5.17 -23.06
N ASN A 174 1.23 -6.24 -23.50
CA ASN A 174 0.46 -6.22 -24.75
C ASN A 174 -0.64 -5.15 -24.71
N PHE A 175 -1.41 -5.10 -23.62
CA PHE A 175 -2.46 -4.09 -23.47
C PHE A 175 -1.89 -2.67 -23.37
N PHE A 176 -0.77 -2.46 -22.69
CA PHE A 176 -0.07 -1.17 -22.71
C PHE A 176 0.36 -0.77 -24.12
N LEU A 177 0.84 -1.71 -24.91
CA LEU A 177 1.22 -1.45 -26.30
C LEU A 177 0.00 -1.11 -27.16
N ALA A 178 -1.16 -1.74 -26.92
CA ALA A 178 -2.41 -1.40 -27.60
C ALA A 178 -2.84 0.05 -27.37
N TYR A 179 -2.47 0.68 -26.25
CA TYR A 179 -2.70 2.12 -26.03
C TYR A 179 -1.77 3.04 -26.86
N LEU A 180 -0.64 2.51 -27.34
CA LEU A 180 0.33 3.25 -28.16
C LEU A 180 0.07 3.10 -29.66
N ILE A 181 -0.18 1.87 -30.13
CA ILE A 181 -0.33 1.53 -31.56
C ILE A 181 -1.75 1.12 -31.96
N SER A 182 -2.72 1.12 -31.05
CA SER A 182 -4.08 0.55 -31.21
C SER A 182 -4.15 -0.99 -31.13
N MET A 183 -5.34 -1.50 -30.81
CA MET A 183 -5.57 -2.95 -30.68
C MET A 183 -5.59 -3.68 -32.03
N ASP A 184 -6.06 -3.03 -33.11
CA ASP A 184 -6.14 -3.68 -34.42
C ASP A 184 -4.76 -3.91 -35.04
N GLU A 185 -3.90 -2.88 -34.98
CA GLU A 185 -2.52 -2.99 -35.44
C GLU A 185 -1.76 -4.02 -34.59
N LEU A 186 -1.96 -4.03 -33.28
CA LEU A 186 -1.34 -5.03 -32.41
C LEU A 186 -1.76 -6.46 -32.77
N ILE A 187 -3.05 -6.71 -33.03
CA ILE A 187 -3.52 -8.03 -33.45
C ILE A 187 -2.92 -8.40 -34.82
N GLY A 188 -2.85 -7.45 -35.75
CA GLY A 188 -2.17 -7.62 -37.04
C GLY A 188 -0.69 -8.01 -36.88
N ASP A 189 0.04 -7.28 -36.05
CA ASP A 189 1.46 -7.52 -35.76
C ASP A 189 1.69 -8.88 -35.09
N ILE A 190 0.76 -9.32 -34.23
CA ILE A 190 0.81 -10.65 -33.59
C ILE A 190 0.60 -11.78 -34.61
N THR A 191 -0.21 -11.56 -35.65
CA THR A 191 -0.41 -12.59 -36.69
C THR A 191 0.81 -12.79 -37.59
N ASN A 192 1.65 -11.75 -37.78
CA ASN A 192 2.87 -11.81 -38.59
C ASN A 192 4.11 -11.26 -37.84
N PRO A 193 4.57 -11.92 -36.77
CA PRO A 193 5.62 -11.39 -35.91
C PRO A 193 6.98 -11.23 -36.61
N ALA A 194 7.24 -12.03 -37.66
CA ALA A 194 8.50 -11.96 -38.41
C ALA A 194 8.62 -10.70 -39.28
N ALA A 195 7.49 -10.09 -39.67
CA ALA A 195 7.49 -8.85 -40.45
C ALA A 195 7.63 -7.59 -39.57
N HIS A 196 7.24 -7.69 -38.29
CA HIS A 196 7.16 -6.57 -37.34
C HIS A 196 8.15 -6.73 -36.19
N ILE A 197 9.43 -6.89 -36.54
CA ILE A 197 10.53 -7.08 -35.56
C ILE A 197 10.59 -5.93 -34.55
N GLY A 198 10.28 -4.69 -34.98
CA GLY A 198 10.23 -3.52 -34.10
C GLY A 198 9.18 -3.63 -33.00
N THR A 199 7.94 -4.01 -33.37
CA THR A 199 6.85 -4.23 -32.41
C THR A 199 7.19 -5.37 -31.46
N LEU A 200 7.72 -6.49 -31.97
CA LEU A 200 8.13 -7.63 -31.14
C LEU A 200 9.25 -7.25 -30.16
N ALA A 201 10.28 -6.53 -30.62
CA ALA A 201 11.39 -6.09 -29.78
C ALA A 201 10.93 -5.13 -28.68
N SER A 202 10.04 -4.19 -29.01
CA SER A 202 9.46 -3.28 -28.00
C SER A 202 8.60 -4.03 -26.98
N LEU A 203 7.76 -4.98 -27.41
CA LEU A 203 6.93 -5.80 -26.54
C LEU A 203 7.78 -6.63 -25.55
N LEU A 204 8.83 -7.30 -26.04
CA LEU A 204 9.72 -8.10 -25.20
C LEU A 204 10.50 -7.22 -24.21
N THR A 205 10.96 -6.04 -24.66
CA THR A 205 11.66 -5.07 -23.81
C THR A 205 10.74 -4.56 -22.70
N PHE A 206 9.54 -4.10 -23.04
CA PHE A 206 8.55 -3.64 -22.06
C PHE A 206 8.14 -4.75 -21.10
N THR A 207 7.89 -5.97 -21.60
CA THR A 207 7.56 -7.13 -20.77
C THR A 207 8.67 -7.42 -19.77
N THR A 208 9.94 -7.40 -20.20
CA THR A 208 11.09 -7.70 -19.35
C THR A 208 11.27 -6.65 -18.26
N ILE A 209 11.19 -5.37 -18.62
CA ILE A 209 11.26 -4.26 -17.66
C ILE A 209 10.10 -4.35 -16.65
N PHE A 210 8.88 -4.55 -17.13
CA PHE A 210 7.69 -4.67 -16.29
C PHE A 210 7.82 -5.87 -15.33
N PHE A 211 8.21 -7.04 -15.85
CA PHE A 211 8.47 -8.23 -15.04
C PHE A 211 9.53 -7.96 -13.96
N PHE A 212 10.66 -7.36 -14.32
CA PHE A 212 11.71 -7.00 -13.36
C PHE A 212 11.20 -6.08 -12.25
N VAL A 213 10.38 -5.09 -12.61
CA VAL A 213 9.77 -4.16 -11.68
C VAL A 213 8.94 -4.91 -10.64
N TYR A 214 8.02 -5.78 -11.04
CA TYR A 214 7.13 -6.47 -10.08
C TYR A 214 7.77 -7.67 -9.38
N TRP A 215 8.77 -8.28 -10.00
CA TRP A 215 9.51 -9.40 -9.43
C TRP A 215 10.48 -8.96 -8.31
N TRP A 216 11.27 -7.92 -8.57
CA TRP A 216 12.36 -7.52 -7.67
C TRP A 216 12.30 -6.06 -7.21
N PHE A 217 11.92 -5.12 -8.07
CA PHE A 217 12.06 -3.68 -7.78
C PHE A 217 10.80 -3.00 -7.18
N ARG A 218 9.74 -3.79 -6.93
CA ARG A 218 8.37 -3.32 -6.70
C ARG A 218 8.20 -2.28 -5.58
N GLU A 219 8.85 -2.45 -4.43
CA GLU A 219 8.75 -1.48 -3.32
C GLU A 219 9.58 -0.22 -3.58
N GLN A 220 10.66 -0.33 -4.35
CA GLN A 220 11.57 0.79 -4.64
C GLN A 220 10.98 1.76 -5.65
N VAL A 221 10.07 1.32 -6.52
CA VAL A 221 9.42 2.21 -7.48
C VAL A 221 8.73 3.39 -6.79
N CYS A 222 7.97 3.14 -5.72
CA CYS A 222 7.21 4.21 -5.06
C CYS A 222 8.08 5.14 -4.21
N ILE A 223 9.23 4.66 -3.73
CA ILE A 223 10.13 5.40 -2.84
C ILE A 223 11.20 6.16 -3.62
N VAL A 224 11.77 5.54 -4.66
CA VAL A 224 12.96 6.03 -5.38
C VAL A 224 12.59 6.60 -6.75
N VAL A 225 11.78 5.87 -7.54
CA VAL A 225 11.53 6.22 -8.95
C VAL A 225 10.36 7.19 -9.10
N CYS A 226 9.34 7.09 -8.25
CA CYS A 226 8.12 7.88 -8.37
C CYS A 226 8.37 9.34 -7.93
N PRO A 227 8.42 10.33 -8.86
CA PRO A 227 8.62 11.72 -8.48
C PRO A 227 7.42 12.27 -7.72
N TYR A 228 6.23 11.75 -8.02
CA TYR A 228 4.97 12.19 -7.43
C TYR A 228 4.91 11.91 -5.93
N GLY A 229 5.36 10.73 -5.48
CA GLY A 229 5.38 10.41 -4.05
C GLY A 229 6.19 11.42 -3.24
N ARG A 230 7.35 11.83 -3.76
CA ARG A 230 8.21 12.83 -3.11
C ARG A 230 7.62 14.23 -3.16
N LEU A 231 7.16 14.67 -4.33
CA LEU A 231 6.53 16.00 -4.51
C LEU A 231 5.30 16.16 -3.61
N GLN A 232 4.44 15.15 -3.54
CA GLN A 232 3.28 15.16 -2.65
C GLN A 232 3.67 15.24 -1.17
N GLY A 233 4.85 14.76 -0.77
CA GLY A 233 5.32 14.93 0.62
C GLY A 233 5.52 16.38 1.03
N VAL A 234 5.90 17.23 0.07
CA VAL A 234 6.15 18.67 0.30
C VAL A 234 4.87 19.50 0.20
N LEU A 235 3.87 19.02 -0.55
CA LEU A 235 2.59 19.69 -0.74
C LEU A 235 1.57 19.41 0.38
N LEU A 236 1.86 18.46 1.26
CA LEU A 236 1.00 18.16 2.41
C LEU A 236 1.13 19.25 3.47
N ASP A 237 -0.01 19.78 3.89
CA ASP A 237 -0.12 20.69 5.03
C ASP A 237 -0.82 19.98 6.20
N LYS A 238 -0.80 20.57 7.39
CA LYS A 238 -1.52 20.09 8.58
C LYS A 238 -3.00 19.83 8.31
N ASN A 239 -3.61 20.65 7.45
CA ASN A 239 -5.02 20.53 7.09
C ASN A 239 -5.31 19.43 6.04
N SER A 240 -4.29 18.82 5.44
CA SER A 240 -4.49 17.76 4.44
C SER A 240 -5.03 16.49 5.09
N ILE A 241 -6.02 15.86 4.45
CA ILE A 241 -6.62 14.63 4.97
C ILE A 241 -5.68 13.44 4.67
N VAL A 242 -5.10 12.87 5.72
CA VAL A 242 -4.16 11.74 5.63
C VAL A 242 -4.58 10.60 6.54
N VAL A 243 -4.01 9.41 6.31
CA VAL A 243 -4.20 8.30 7.25
C VAL A 243 -3.27 8.54 8.42
N ALA A 244 -3.81 8.91 9.58
CA ALA A 244 -3.05 9.28 10.77
C ALA A 244 -3.43 8.43 11.99
N TYR A 245 -2.50 8.35 12.94
CA TYR A 245 -2.69 7.71 14.23
C TYR A 245 -3.10 8.75 15.28
N ASP A 246 -4.19 8.49 16.00
CA ASP A 246 -4.69 9.36 17.06
C ASP A 246 -3.81 9.22 18.31
N ARG A 247 -2.82 10.12 18.44
CA ARG A 247 -1.88 10.11 19.57
C ARG A 247 -2.55 10.43 20.90
N LEU A 248 -3.54 11.32 20.93
CA LEU A 248 -4.24 11.71 22.17
C LEU A 248 -4.99 10.52 22.77
N ARG A 249 -5.51 9.65 21.91
CA ARG A 249 -6.23 8.44 22.31
C ARG A 249 -5.32 7.24 22.56
N GLY A 250 -4.23 7.14 21.81
CA GLY A 250 -3.36 5.96 21.79
C GLY A 250 -2.15 5.99 22.70
N GLU A 251 -1.74 7.17 23.21
CA GLU A 251 -0.58 7.30 24.10
C GLU A 251 -0.98 7.55 25.56
N PRO A 252 -0.25 7.00 26.56
CA PRO A 252 0.90 6.11 26.42
C PRO A 252 0.50 4.67 26.05
N ARG A 253 1.18 4.08 25.06
CA ARG A 253 0.93 2.68 24.66
C ARG A 253 1.27 1.73 25.81
N GLY A 254 0.45 0.71 26.00
CA GLY A 254 0.67 -0.32 27.01
C GLY A 254 0.34 -1.71 26.49
N LYS A 255 0.80 -2.75 27.17
CA LYS A 255 0.28 -4.10 26.90
C LYS A 255 -1.13 -4.20 27.44
N LEU A 256 -1.98 -5.02 26.82
CA LEU A 256 -3.28 -5.37 27.40
C LEU A 256 -3.08 -5.91 28.81
N VAL A 257 -3.50 -5.13 29.80
CA VAL A 257 -3.69 -5.61 31.17
C VAL A 257 -5.08 -6.23 31.18
N LYS A 258 -5.17 -7.55 31.37
CA LYS A 258 -6.47 -8.20 31.62
C LYS A 258 -7.06 -7.54 32.86
N GLN A 259 -8.18 -6.85 32.71
CA GLN A 259 -8.97 -6.43 33.86
C GLN A 259 -9.42 -7.69 34.59
N HIS A 260 -9.06 -7.81 35.86
CA HIS A 260 -9.65 -8.79 36.75
C HIS A 260 -11.08 -8.32 37.00
N ASN A 261 -12.08 -9.13 36.62
CA ASN A 261 -13.48 -8.80 36.89
C ASN A 261 -13.69 -8.74 38.41
N PRO A 262 -14.20 -7.64 38.98
CA PRO A 262 -14.51 -7.57 40.41
C PRO A 262 -15.78 -8.35 40.82
N HIS A 263 -16.38 -9.11 39.90
CA HIS A 263 -17.70 -9.74 40.08
C HIS A 263 -17.67 -11.27 40.12
N ASP A 264 -16.51 -11.87 40.36
CA ASP A 264 -16.49 -13.26 40.83
C ASP A 264 -16.58 -13.25 42.37
N ASP A 265 -17.82 -13.17 42.84
CA ASP A 265 -18.18 -13.32 44.25
C ASP A 265 -17.93 -14.79 44.65
N GLY A 266 -16.67 -15.09 44.96
CA GLY A 266 -16.25 -16.45 45.27
C GLY A 266 -15.03 -16.47 46.17
N HIS A 267 -15.16 -15.94 47.39
CA HIS A 267 -14.27 -16.22 48.53
C HIS A 267 -12.80 -16.48 48.18
N GLU A 268 -12.11 -15.50 47.58
CA GLU A 268 -10.67 -15.64 47.39
C GLU A 268 -9.99 -15.33 48.73
N LYS A 269 -9.63 -16.42 49.42
CA LYS A 269 -8.89 -16.44 50.67
C LYS A 269 -7.74 -15.44 50.60
N CYS A 270 -7.68 -14.53 51.57
CA CYS A 270 -6.52 -13.69 51.81
C CYS A 270 -5.29 -14.59 52.05
N ALA A 271 -4.56 -14.95 50.99
CA ALA A 271 -3.29 -15.64 51.09
C ALA A 271 -2.25 -14.63 51.60
N GLY A 272 -2.14 -14.49 52.93
CA GLY A 272 -1.08 -13.69 53.53
C GLY A 272 -1.36 -13.02 54.88
N CYS A 273 -2.47 -13.30 55.55
CA CYS A 273 -2.68 -12.80 56.91
C CYS A 273 -2.01 -13.72 57.94
N LYS A 274 -0.72 -13.52 58.23
CA LYS A 274 -0.17 -13.95 59.52
C LYS A 274 -0.81 -13.06 60.59
N GLY A 275 -1.34 -13.68 61.64
CA GLY A 275 -2.23 -13.09 62.67
C GLY A 275 -1.67 -11.97 63.56
N SER A 276 -0.93 -11.02 63.00
CA SER A 276 -0.69 -9.71 63.59
C SER A 276 -1.33 -8.68 62.66
N GLY A 277 -2.31 -7.91 63.16
CA GLY A 277 -3.17 -6.98 62.41
C GLY A 277 -2.44 -5.88 61.62
N SER A 278 -1.75 -6.29 60.57
CA SER A 278 -1.04 -5.45 59.60
C SER A 278 -1.56 -5.86 58.23
N CYS A 279 -2.75 -5.38 57.90
CA CYS A 279 -3.14 -5.31 56.49
C CYS A 279 -2.16 -4.35 55.84
N LYS A 280 -1.37 -4.86 54.86
CA LYS A 280 -0.69 -3.99 53.89
C LYS A 280 -1.73 -2.98 53.42
N SER A 281 -1.44 -1.71 53.70
CA SER A 281 -2.29 -0.54 53.47
C SER A 281 -3.19 -0.69 52.25
N LEU A 282 -4.47 -0.34 52.41
CA LEU A 282 -5.44 -0.13 51.32
C LEU A 282 -4.87 0.68 50.13
N ALA A 283 -3.80 1.44 50.33
CA ALA A 283 -3.03 2.13 49.28
C ALA A 283 -2.45 1.21 48.19
N ALA A 284 -2.27 -0.10 48.44
CA ALA A 284 -1.83 -1.05 47.41
C ALA A 284 -2.99 -1.61 46.57
N GLN A 285 -4.25 -1.45 47.01
CA GLN A 285 -5.45 -1.88 46.28
C GLN A 285 -6.05 -0.75 45.44
N PHE A 286 -5.78 0.51 45.77
CA PHE A 286 -6.12 1.67 44.94
C PHE A 286 -4.94 2.07 44.06
N VAL A 287 -4.57 1.22 43.11
CA VAL A 287 -3.92 1.75 41.90
C VAL A 287 -5.04 2.49 41.17
N PRO A 288 -5.02 3.84 41.06
CA PRO A 288 -6.00 4.53 40.24
C PRO A 288 -5.94 3.87 38.87
N ALA A 289 -7.10 3.49 38.32
CA ALA A 289 -7.18 3.00 36.97
C ALA A 289 -6.66 4.10 36.05
N ILE A 290 -5.34 4.12 35.82
CA ILE A 290 -4.72 4.90 34.77
C ILE A 290 -5.45 4.41 33.54
N LYS A 291 -6.29 5.27 32.96
CA LYS A 291 -7.02 4.98 31.74
C LYS A 291 -5.97 4.53 30.73
N THR A 292 -5.84 3.22 30.55
CA THR A 292 -4.85 2.64 29.65
C THR A 292 -5.23 3.12 28.26
N ALA A 293 -4.30 3.79 27.60
CA ALA A 293 -4.55 4.31 26.26
C ALA A 293 -4.95 3.16 25.33
N ASP A 294 -5.71 3.48 24.30
CA ASP A 294 -6.37 2.48 23.46
C ASP A 294 -5.37 1.68 22.60
N CYS A 295 -4.13 2.18 22.43
CA CYS A 295 -3.09 1.45 21.72
C CYS A 295 -2.41 0.40 22.60
N ILE A 296 -2.61 -0.86 22.23
CA ILE A 296 -2.08 -2.02 22.96
C ILE A 296 -0.68 -2.48 22.51
N ASP A 297 0.05 -1.64 21.75
CA ASP A 297 1.39 -1.93 21.21
C ASP A 297 1.54 -3.28 20.47
N CYS A 298 0.50 -3.73 19.73
CA CYS A 298 0.52 -5.04 19.05
C CYS A 298 1.30 -5.09 17.72
N TYR A 299 1.74 -3.93 17.21
CA TYR A 299 2.41 -3.78 15.89
C TYR A 299 1.61 -4.27 14.67
N ALA A 300 0.29 -4.47 14.79
CA ALA A 300 -0.54 -4.93 13.67
C ALA A 300 -0.51 -3.95 12.48
N CYS A 301 -0.49 -2.64 12.76
CA CYS A 301 -0.38 -1.58 11.76
C CYS A 301 0.95 -1.63 10.97
N VAL A 302 2.05 -2.01 11.62
CA VAL A 302 3.37 -2.13 10.98
C VAL A 302 3.44 -3.40 10.13
N ARG A 303 2.93 -4.53 10.66
CA ARG A 303 2.98 -5.83 9.97
C ARG A 303 2.18 -5.88 8.67
N VAL A 304 1.13 -5.07 8.55
CA VAL A 304 0.27 -5.00 7.35
C VAL A 304 0.76 -3.95 6.35
N CYS A 305 1.69 -3.08 6.77
CA CYS A 305 2.13 -1.96 5.95
C CYS A 305 2.99 -2.43 4.77
N PRO A 306 2.65 -2.06 3.51
CA PRO A 306 3.44 -2.46 2.35
C PRO A 306 4.82 -1.82 2.31
N THR A 307 4.97 -0.63 2.89
CA THR A 307 6.24 0.10 2.98
C THR A 307 6.95 -0.10 4.31
N GLY A 308 6.35 -0.86 5.25
CA GLY A 308 6.99 -1.25 6.51
C GLY A 308 7.13 -0.12 7.53
N ILE A 309 6.47 1.02 7.29
CA ILE A 309 6.49 2.19 8.17
C ILE A 309 5.74 1.93 9.48
N ASP A 310 6.12 2.67 10.53
CA ASP A 310 5.42 2.70 11.80
C ASP A 310 4.61 3.99 11.93
N ILE A 311 3.36 3.91 11.49
CA ILE A 311 2.42 5.05 11.49
C ILE A 311 2.18 5.66 12.88
N ARG A 312 2.52 4.95 13.96
CA ARG A 312 2.35 5.46 15.32
C ARG A 312 3.40 6.53 15.66
N ASN A 313 4.51 6.56 14.91
CA ASN A 313 5.50 7.63 14.98
C ASN A 313 5.06 8.87 14.20
N GLY A 314 3.97 8.81 13.45
CA GLY A 314 3.45 9.90 12.60
C GLY A 314 3.51 9.54 11.13
N THR A 315 3.06 10.45 10.27
CA THR A 315 3.20 10.25 8.82
C THR A 315 4.67 10.29 8.39
N GLN A 316 5.06 9.30 7.59
CA GLN A 316 6.41 9.16 7.02
C GLN A 316 6.35 9.34 5.51
N LEU A 317 7.49 9.72 4.88
CA LEU A 317 7.57 10.03 3.46
C LEU A 317 7.27 8.83 2.55
N GLU A 318 7.30 7.61 3.06
CA GLU A 318 6.97 6.38 2.33
C GLU A 318 5.49 5.96 2.52
N CYS A 319 4.71 6.69 3.31
CA CYS A 319 3.30 6.40 3.47
C CYS A 319 2.55 6.65 2.15
N ILE A 320 1.86 5.63 1.66
CA ILE A 320 1.03 5.70 0.44
C ILE A 320 -0.47 5.85 0.75
N ASN A 321 -0.87 6.06 2.02
CA ASN A 321 -2.28 6.21 2.43
C ASN A 321 -3.23 5.09 1.94
N CYS A 322 -2.75 3.85 1.83
CA CYS A 322 -3.53 2.70 1.33
C CYS A 322 -4.52 2.09 2.34
N THR A 323 -4.64 2.66 3.55
CA THR A 323 -5.57 2.25 4.64
C THR A 323 -5.36 0.87 5.25
N ALA A 324 -4.34 0.12 4.84
CA ALA A 324 -4.08 -1.22 5.37
C ALA A 324 -3.90 -1.21 6.91
N CYS A 325 -3.17 -0.22 7.43
CA CYS A 325 -2.96 -0.03 8.86
C CYS A 325 -4.25 0.30 9.62
N MET A 326 -5.14 1.11 9.04
CA MET A 326 -6.46 1.42 9.61
C MET A 326 -7.31 0.16 9.75
N VAL A 327 -7.34 -0.68 8.71
CA VAL A 327 -8.11 -1.92 8.70
C VAL A 327 -7.57 -2.91 9.75
N ALA A 328 -6.25 -3.14 9.77
CA ALA A 328 -5.65 -4.06 10.73
C ALA A 328 -5.81 -3.59 12.18
N CYS A 329 -5.63 -2.30 12.44
CA CYS A 329 -5.85 -1.73 13.76
C CYS A 329 -7.32 -1.86 14.18
N GLY A 330 -8.28 -1.51 13.31
CA GLY A 330 -9.70 -1.67 13.58
C GLY A 330 -10.09 -3.12 13.92
N ALA A 331 -9.51 -4.11 13.24
CA ALA A 331 -9.73 -5.52 13.55
C ALA A 331 -9.24 -5.88 14.97
N ILE A 332 -8.06 -5.38 15.37
CA ILE A 332 -7.56 -5.56 16.74
C ILE A 332 -8.48 -4.87 17.75
N MET A 333 -8.85 -3.61 17.52
CA MET A 333 -9.75 -2.85 18.41
C MET A 333 -11.08 -3.58 18.63
N THR A 334 -11.66 -4.12 17.55
CA THR A 334 -12.90 -4.91 17.62
C THR A 334 -12.70 -6.17 18.46
N SER A 335 -11.57 -6.88 18.30
CA SER A 335 -11.29 -8.11 19.05
C SER A 335 -11.07 -7.91 20.56
N ILE A 336 -10.74 -6.68 20.97
CA ILE A 336 -10.53 -6.31 22.38
C ILE A 336 -11.68 -5.46 22.93
N HIS A 337 -12.80 -5.38 22.21
CA HIS A 337 -13.99 -4.59 22.57
C HIS A 337 -13.71 -3.10 22.82
N GLN A 338 -12.76 -2.52 22.10
CA GLN A 338 -12.44 -1.09 22.15
C GLN A 338 -13.01 -0.37 20.91
N PRO A 339 -13.27 0.96 20.99
CA PRO A 339 -13.83 1.69 19.87
C PRO A 339 -12.87 1.64 18.66
N ILE A 340 -13.38 1.54 17.44
CA ILE A 340 -12.54 1.61 16.24
C ILE A 340 -12.03 3.04 15.99
N GLY A 341 -11.15 3.23 15.00
CA GLY A 341 -10.71 4.57 14.57
C GLY A 341 -9.56 5.16 15.37
N LEU A 342 -8.72 4.32 15.99
CA LEU A 342 -7.41 4.72 16.54
C LEU A 342 -6.43 5.13 15.42
N ILE A 343 -6.55 4.49 14.25
CA ILE A 343 -5.99 4.97 13.00
C ILE A 343 -7.17 5.28 12.09
N ARG A 344 -7.23 6.49 11.55
CA ARG A 344 -8.33 6.97 10.71
C ARG A 344 -7.85 8.01 9.71
N TYR A 345 -8.73 8.40 8.79
CA TYR A 345 -8.52 9.64 8.05
C TYR A 345 -8.68 10.82 9.01
N ALA A 346 -7.64 11.65 9.09
CA ALA A 346 -7.61 12.86 9.90
C ALA A 346 -6.62 13.87 9.30
N SER A 347 -6.78 15.14 9.67
CA SER A 347 -5.76 16.18 9.51
C SER A 347 -4.73 16.06 10.66
N GLU A 348 -3.45 16.31 10.38
CA GLU A 348 -2.36 16.23 11.39
C GLU A 348 -2.22 17.50 12.23
#